data_AF-A0A8H7E7A7-F1
#
_entry.id   AF-A0A8H7E7A7-F1
#
_cell.length_a   1.000
_cell.length_b   1.000
_cell.length_c   1.000
_cell.angle_alpha   90.00
_cell.angle_beta   90.00
_cell.angle_gamma   90.00
#
_symmetry.space_group_name_H-M   'P 1'
#
loop_
_entity.id
_entity.type
_entity.pdbx_description
1 polymer ?
#
loop_
_entity_poly.entity_id
_entity_poly.type
_entity_poly.pdbx_seq_one_letter_code
_entity_poly.pdbx_strand_id
1 'polypeptide(L)'
;MPPPFEEAVKGLRARYQTFRDGTNIFSPNGRQICGMHIERIERVVFWYGEDPKSATCIRVVDRPGTLSGDILRLLKPMPAVHGNFEVDGNTVYPIPYPPPLPESDEAADDLSSAMARLPLVSPDPDKHHIKRVKYASEISNYLKCQGGDCPGKPKSPNIVQLLGRCSDTDIVFKKYVPRQAIIYRVHSQATYKRWILQLIQGLACLHSLGIVHRDLRVENLLFTKDGNTIIICDLESHWGIRRAPEIDRGIHLDAGWTKKSDIYDLGSCIQALIYGNAPLLPTVEWPVPEPFATIVEACQNVRPWQRPNLTKLADMVKSI
;
A
#
# COMPACT_ATOMS: atom_id res chain seq x y z
N MET A 1 -8.51 22.36 24.98
CA MET A 1 -7.27 22.05 24.25
C MET A 1 -7.47 20.77 23.47
N PRO A 2 -6.94 20.63 22.25
CA PRO A 2 -6.96 19.35 21.55
C PRO A 2 -6.21 18.29 22.38
N PRO A 3 -6.59 17.00 22.26
CA PRO A 3 -5.87 15.94 22.96
C PRO A 3 -4.41 15.86 22.50
N PRO A 4 -3.49 15.36 23.35
CA PRO A 4 -2.14 15.00 22.92
C PRO A 4 -2.19 14.08 21.70
N PHE A 5 -1.19 14.20 20.82
CA PHE A 5 -1.14 13.46 19.55
C PHE A 5 -1.41 11.95 19.73
N GLU A 6 -0.77 11.31 20.71
CA GLU A 6 -0.90 9.88 20.96
C GLU A 6 -2.33 9.50 21.38
N GLU A 7 -3.00 10.31 22.19
CA GLU A 7 -4.39 10.08 22.60
C GLU A 7 -5.36 10.29 21.42
N ALA A 8 -5.10 11.28 20.57
CA ALA A 8 -5.85 11.47 19.33
C ALA A 8 -5.75 10.23 18.42
N VAL A 9 -4.53 9.71 18.22
CA VAL A 9 -4.30 8.50 17.42
C VAL A 9 -4.98 7.28 18.03
N LYS A 10 -4.90 7.08 19.36
CA LYS A 10 -5.62 5.99 20.03
C LYS A 10 -7.12 6.06 19.80
N GLY A 11 -7.72 7.25 19.95
CA GLY A 11 -9.15 7.45 19.70
C GLY A 11 -9.55 7.15 18.25
N LEU A 12 -8.74 7.61 17.29
CA LEU A 12 -8.96 7.34 15.86
C LEU A 12 -8.84 5.86 15.51
N ARG A 13 -7.82 5.16 16.04
CA ARG A 13 -7.64 3.72 15.87
C ARG A 13 -8.79 2.93 16.49
N ALA A 14 -9.22 3.30 17.70
CA ALA A 14 -10.35 2.65 18.37
C ALA A 14 -11.66 2.84 17.59
N ARG A 15 -11.93 4.06 17.12
CA ARG A 15 -13.10 4.34 16.29
C ARG A 15 -13.10 3.53 14.99
N TYR A 16 -11.95 3.47 14.31
CA TYR A 16 -11.82 2.67 13.09
C TYR A 16 -11.97 1.18 13.38
N GLN A 17 -11.46 0.68 14.52
CA GLN A 17 -11.65 -0.70 14.95
C GLN A 17 -13.13 -1.03 15.13
N THR A 18 -13.92 -0.15 15.78
CA THR A 18 -15.38 -0.31 15.90
C THR A 18 -16.05 -0.46 14.52
N PHE A 19 -15.65 0.34 13.53
CA PHE A 19 -16.18 0.24 12.17
C PHE A 19 -15.79 -1.06 11.47
N ARG A 20 -14.55 -1.51 11.66
CA ARG A 20 -14.08 -2.79 11.12
C ARG A 20 -14.83 -3.97 11.73
N ASP A 21 -15.11 -3.94 13.02
CA ASP A 21 -15.80 -5.02 13.72
C ASP A 21 -17.31 -5.02 13.42
N GLY A 22 -17.87 -3.87 13.06
CA GLY A 22 -19.28 -3.72 12.69
C GLY A 22 -19.61 -4.07 11.23
N THR A 23 -18.61 -4.21 10.35
CA THR A 23 -18.84 -4.53 8.93
C THR A 23 -18.85 -6.04 8.67
N ASN A 24 -19.69 -6.48 7.73
CA ASN A 24 -19.70 -7.85 7.21
C ASN A 24 -19.04 -7.97 5.82
N ILE A 25 -18.47 -6.89 5.27
CA ILE A 25 -17.84 -6.88 3.94
C ILE A 25 -16.61 -7.82 3.90
N PHE A 26 -15.83 -7.84 4.99
CA PHE A 26 -14.59 -8.62 5.12
C PHE A 26 -14.66 -9.61 6.29
N SER A 27 -15.86 -10.08 6.67
CA SER A 27 -16.04 -10.87 7.88
C SER A 27 -15.25 -12.19 7.84
N PRO A 28 -14.43 -12.48 8.86
CA PRO A 28 -13.75 -13.78 8.98
C PRO A 28 -14.73 -14.94 9.25
N ASN A 29 -15.97 -14.64 9.67
CA ASN A 29 -17.02 -15.62 9.96
C ASN A 29 -18.15 -15.60 8.89
N GLY A 30 -17.98 -14.83 7.80
CA GLY A 30 -18.93 -14.69 6.70
C GLY A 30 -18.47 -15.38 5.41
N ARG A 31 -19.13 -15.10 4.28
CA ARG A 31 -18.65 -15.58 2.96
C ARG A 31 -17.24 -15.03 2.71
N GLN A 32 -16.28 -15.88 2.38
CA GLN A 32 -14.91 -15.47 2.10
C GLN A 32 -14.87 -14.57 0.85
N ILE A 33 -14.26 -13.40 0.95
CA ILE A 33 -14.00 -12.54 -0.21
C ILE A 33 -12.86 -13.16 -1.03
N CYS A 34 -13.09 -13.40 -2.31
CA CYS A 34 -12.09 -13.91 -3.26
C CYS A 34 -11.60 -12.83 -4.24
N GLY A 35 -12.29 -11.69 -4.33
CA GLY A 35 -11.84 -10.56 -5.14
C GLY A 35 -12.51 -9.25 -4.78
N MET A 36 -11.80 -8.14 -5.04
CA MET A 36 -12.32 -6.79 -4.96
C MET A 36 -11.78 -5.96 -6.11
N HIS A 37 -12.65 -5.21 -6.78
CA HIS A 37 -12.27 -4.32 -7.87
C HIS A 37 -13.00 -2.99 -7.72
N ILE A 38 -12.33 -1.90 -8.10
CA ILE A 38 -12.92 -0.56 -8.08
C ILE A 38 -13.11 -0.13 -9.53
N GLU A 39 -14.35 -0.17 -10.01
CA GLU A 39 -14.71 0.29 -11.36
C GLU A 39 -14.65 1.84 -11.43
N ARG A 40 -14.44 2.41 -12.62
CA ARG A 40 -14.42 3.87 -12.83
C ARG A 40 -15.70 4.51 -12.29
N ILE A 41 -15.55 5.62 -11.54
CA ILE A 41 -16.58 6.41 -10.85
C ILE A 41 -17.33 5.59 -9.79
N GLU A 42 -17.02 5.84 -8.52
CA GLU A 42 -17.94 5.56 -7.40
C GLU A 42 -18.54 4.14 -7.37
N ARG A 43 -17.84 3.09 -7.80
CA ARG A 43 -18.38 1.72 -7.75
C ARG A 43 -17.33 0.71 -7.33
N VAL A 44 -17.65 -0.07 -6.31
CA VAL A 44 -16.81 -1.18 -5.82
C VAL A 44 -17.52 -2.49 -6.07
N VAL A 45 -16.80 -3.46 -6.61
CA VAL A 45 -17.26 -4.81 -6.92
C VAL A 45 -16.55 -5.78 -6.00
N PHE A 46 -17.32 -6.65 -5.36
CA PHE A 46 -16.86 -7.69 -4.44
C PHE A 46 -17.27 -9.04 -4.97
N TRP A 47 -16.36 -10.01 -4.94
CA TRP A 47 -16.65 -11.41 -5.25
C TRP A 47 -16.48 -12.25 -3.98
N TYR A 48 -17.49 -13.07 -3.69
CA TYR A 48 -17.57 -13.89 -2.48
C TYR A 48 -17.74 -15.37 -2.83
N GLY A 49 -16.90 -16.23 -2.26
CA GLY A 49 -16.96 -17.68 -2.45
C GLY A 49 -15.58 -18.32 -2.51
N GLU A 50 -15.54 -19.65 -2.39
CA GLU A 50 -14.30 -20.42 -2.46
C GLU A 50 -13.79 -20.59 -3.90
N ASP A 51 -14.71 -20.75 -4.86
CA ASP A 51 -14.40 -20.84 -6.29
C ASP A 51 -14.74 -19.53 -7.00
N PRO A 52 -13.76 -18.85 -7.62
CA PRO A 52 -13.98 -17.67 -8.47
C PRO A 52 -15.07 -17.85 -9.54
N LYS A 53 -15.23 -19.06 -10.08
CA LYS A 53 -16.21 -19.35 -11.14
C LYS A 53 -17.64 -19.40 -10.63
N SER A 54 -17.84 -19.69 -9.34
CA SER A 54 -19.15 -19.71 -8.68
C SER A 54 -19.31 -18.57 -7.67
N ALA A 55 -18.44 -17.56 -7.72
CA ALA A 55 -18.44 -16.47 -6.75
C ALA A 55 -19.71 -15.61 -6.88
N THR A 56 -20.29 -15.25 -5.74
CA THR A 56 -21.34 -14.24 -5.69
C THR A 56 -20.73 -12.86 -5.89
N CYS A 57 -21.19 -12.14 -6.91
CA CYS A 57 -20.81 -10.77 -7.18
C CYS A 57 -21.76 -9.80 -6.49
N ILE A 58 -21.21 -8.89 -5.68
CA ILE A 58 -21.92 -7.76 -5.08
C ILE A 58 -21.29 -6.47 -5.60
N ARG A 59 -22.12 -5.58 -6.15
CA ARG A 59 -21.70 -4.23 -6.53
C ARG A 59 -22.24 -3.22 -5.53
N VAL A 60 -21.44 -2.21 -5.20
CA VAL A 60 -21.88 -1.10 -4.35
C VAL A 60 -21.45 0.20 -4.98
N VAL A 61 -22.41 1.10 -5.20
CA VAL A 61 -22.17 2.44 -5.75
C VAL A 61 -21.94 3.41 -4.57
N ASP A 62 -20.90 4.25 -4.62
CA ASP A 62 -20.65 5.28 -3.63
C ASP A 62 -21.62 6.45 -3.83
N ARG A 63 -22.76 6.36 -3.15
CA ARG A 63 -23.72 7.46 -3.02
C ARG A 63 -23.68 7.99 -1.57
N PRO A 64 -22.93 9.07 -1.28
CA PRO A 64 -22.87 9.64 0.06
C PRO A 64 -24.27 9.94 0.63
N GLY A 65 -24.50 9.65 1.91
CA GLY A 65 -25.78 9.88 2.59
C GLY A 65 -26.86 8.82 2.34
N THR A 66 -26.50 7.68 1.75
CA THR A 66 -27.42 6.56 1.47
C THR A 66 -26.88 5.25 2.04
N LEU A 67 -27.68 4.17 2.00
CA LEU A 67 -27.25 2.83 2.39
C LEU A 67 -25.94 2.39 1.70
N SER A 68 -25.86 2.54 0.38
CA SER A 68 -24.68 2.17 -0.41
C SER A 68 -23.42 2.94 -0.01
N GLY A 69 -23.53 4.25 0.22
CA GLY A 69 -22.42 5.09 0.72
C GLY A 69 -22.04 4.77 2.17
N ASP A 70 -23.01 4.44 3.03
CA ASP A 70 -22.77 4.02 4.42
C ASP A 70 -22.05 2.66 4.48
N ILE A 71 -22.39 1.73 3.60
CA ILE A 71 -21.69 0.44 3.46
C ILE A 71 -20.21 0.66 3.12
N LEU A 72 -19.93 1.48 2.09
CA LEU A 72 -18.56 1.77 1.67
C LEU A 72 -17.74 2.54 2.70
N ARG A 73 -18.38 3.23 3.64
CA ARG A 73 -17.75 3.89 4.79
C ARG A 73 -17.71 3.02 6.06
N LEU A 74 -18.13 1.76 5.96
CA LEU A 74 -18.21 0.80 7.07
C LEU A 74 -19.17 1.22 8.20
N LEU A 75 -20.14 2.07 7.89
CA LEU A 75 -21.16 2.56 8.83
C LEU A 75 -22.38 1.63 8.89
N LYS A 76 -22.61 0.86 7.83
CA LYS A 76 -23.68 -0.15 7.76
C LYS A 76 -23.15 -1.47 7.17
N PRO A 77 -23.68 -2.62 7.62
CA PRO A 77 -23.38 -3.89 6.98
C PRO A 77 -24.03 -3.98 5.60
N MET A 78 -23.46 -4.82 4.73
CA MET A 78 -24.10 -5.27 3.50
C MET A 78 -25.46 -5.93 3.79
N PRO A 79 -26.48 -5.70 2.94
CA PRO A 79 -27.78 -6.36 3.04
C PRO A 79 -27.66 -7.89 2.97
N ALA A 80 -28.48 -8.59 3.74
CA ALA A 80 -28.57 -10.05 3.73
C ALA A 80 -29.40 -10.54 2.53
N VAL A 81 -28.90 -10.34 1.31
CA VAL A 81 -29.55 -10.74 0.05
C VAL A 81 -28.81 -11.94 -0.56
N HIS A 82 -29.55 -12.92 -1.04
CA HIS A 82 -28.99 -14.08 -1.73
C HIS A 82 -28.75 -13.80 -3.21
N GLY A 83 -27.72 -14.42 -3.78
CA GLY A 83 -27.35 -14.24 -5.19
C GLY A 83 -26.59 -12.95 -5.46
N ASN A 84 -26.43 -12.62 -6.74
CA ASN A 84 -25.70 -11.44 -7.19
C ASN A 84 -26.58 -10.19 -7.13
N PHE A 85 -26.07 -9.09 -6.59
CA PHE A 85 -26.85 -7.86 -6.50
C PHE A 85 -25.99 -6.59 -6.50
N GLU A 86 -26.61 -5.47 -6.86
CA GLU A 86 -26.05 -4.12 -6.77
C GLU A 86 -26.80 -3.32 -5.72
N VAL A 87 -26.07 -2.60 -4.87
CA VAL A 87 -26.62 -1.59 -3.96
C VAL A 87 -26.30 -0.21 -4.55
N ASP A 88 -27.31 0.49 -5.03
CA ASP A 88 -27.19 1.88 -5.52
C ASP A 88 -28.16 2.77 -4.74
N GLY A 89 -27.61 3.75 -4.02
CA GLY A 89 -28.37 4.61 -3.13
C GLY A 89 -28.94 3.81 -1.96
N ASN A 90 -30.27 3.79 -1.87
CA ASN A 90 -31.03 3.06 -0.86
C ASN A 90 -31.71 1.80 -1.41
N THR A 91 -31.41 1.42 -2.65
CA THR A 91 -32.09 0.35 -3.37
C THR A 91 -31.13 -0.79 -3.68
N VAL A 92 -31.65 -2.02 -3.63
CA VAL A 92 -30.91 -3.24 -3.99
C VAL A 92 -31.52 -3.81 -5.26
N TYR A 93 -30.69 -4.05 -6.27
CA TYR A 93 -31.08 -4.59 -7.57
C TYR A 93 -30.42 -5.95 -7.79
N PRO A 94 -31.12 -6.98 -8.29
CA PRO A 94 -30.48 -8.22 -8.70
C PRO A 94 -29.56 -7.96 -9.90
N ILE A 95 -28.42 -8.66 -9.95
CA ILE A 95 -27.52 -8.65 -11.11
C ILE A 95 -27.67 -10.00 -11.85
N PRO A 96 -28.41 -10.05 -12.97
CA PRO A 96 -28.61 -11.29 -13.71
C PRO A 96 -27.32 -11.79 -14.39
N TYR A 97 -26.45 -10.86 -14.78
CA TYR A 97 -25.18 -11.14 -15.48
C TYR A 97 -24.02 -10.49 -14.72
N PRO A 98 -23.49 -11.14 -13.67
CA PRO A 98 -22.38 -10.58 -12.91
C PRO A 98 -21.11 -10.55 -13.77
N PRO A 99 -20.26 -9.51 -13.63
CA PRO A 99 -18.95 -9.52 -14.25
C PRO A 99 -18.13 -10.69 -13.66
N PRO A 100 -17.34 -11.40 -14.49
CA PRO A 100 -16.42 -12.40 -13.97
C PRO A 100 -15.37 -11.72 -13.09
N LEU A 101 -14.79 -12.49 -12.17
CA LEU A 101 -13.58 -12.05 -11.47
C LEU A 101 -12.50 -11.79 -12.54
N PRO A 102 -11.81 -10.63 -12.54
CA PRO A 102 -10.74 -10.38 -13.50
C PRO A 102 -9.64 -11.44 -13.40
N GLU A 103 -9.27 -12.06 -14.52
CA GLU A 103 -8.14 -12.99 -14.58
C GLU A 103 -6.83 -12.20 -14.45
N SER A 104 -5.93 -12.64 -13.55
CA SER A 104 -4.59 -12.07 -13.44
C SER A 104 -3.66 -12.75 -14.44
N ASP A 105 -3.71 -12.34 -15.70
CA ASP A 105 -2.74 -12.76 -16.71
C ASP A 105 -1.43 -11.99 -16.53
N GLU A 106 -0.62 -12.41 -15.56
CA GLU A 106 0.73 -11.88 -15.40
C GLU A 106 1.72 -12.81 -16.09
N ALA A 107 2.11 -12.45 -17.31
CA ALA A 107 3.27 -13.04 -17.97
C ALA A 107 4.54 -12.67 -17.18
N ALA A 108 5.36 -13.68 -16.86
CA ALA A 108 6.67 -13.46 -16.24
C ALA A 108 7.74 -13.17 -17.30
N ASP A 109 8.72 -12.34 -16.94
CA ASP A 109 9.88 -12.07 -17.80
C ASP A 109 10.80 -13.31 -17.88
N ASP A 110 11.62 -13.40 -18.93
CA ASP A 110 12.83 -14.20 -18.88
C ASP A 110 13.86 -13.53 -17.93
N LEU A 111 14.10 -14.16 -16.78
CA LEU A 111 14.96 -13.63 -15.72
C LEU A 111 16.43 -14.02 -15.92
N SER A 112 16.77 -14.84 -16.91
CA SER A 112 18.08 -15.50 -17.03
C SER A 112 19.26 -14.51 -16.98
N SER A 113 19.19 -13.43 -17.78
CA SER A 113 20.26 -12.42 -17.83
C SER A 113 20.38 -11.62 -16.52
N ALA A 114 19.24 -11.27 -15.90
CA ALA A 114 19.23 -10.50 -14.66
C ALA A 114 19.74 -11.33 -13.48
N MET A 115 19.32 -12.59 -13.39
CA MET A 115 19.73 -13.53 -12.33
C MET A 115 21.21 -13.91 -12.45
N ALA A 116 21.76 -14.01 -13.66
CA ALA A 116 23.19 -14.28 -13.87
C ALA A 116 24.12 -13.21 -13.24
N ARG A 117 23.61 -12.00 -13.00
CA ARG A 117 24.34 -10.93 -12.32
C ARG A 117 24.38 -11.06 -10.80
N LEU A 118 23.59 -11.96 -10.23
CA LEU A 118 23.48 -12.14 -8.79
C LEU A 118 24.31 -13.35 -8.33
N PRO A 119 25.14 -13.21 -7.28
CA PRO A 119 25.87 -14.33 -6.73
C PRO A 119 24.90 -15.35 -6.11
N LEU A 120 25.28 -16.63 -6.15
CA LEU A 120 24.60 -17.67 -5.40
C LEU A 120 24.89 -17.50 -3.90
N VAL A 121 23.83 -17.49 -3.09
CA VAL A 121 23.89 -17.35 -1.65
C VAL A 121 23.10 -18.49 -1.02
N SER A 122 23.67 -19.16 -0.02
CA SER A 122 22.95 -20.11 0.83
C SER A 122 22.14 -19.31 1.87
N PRO A 123 20.79 -19.29 1.81
CA PRO A 123 20.00 -18.49 2.74
C PRO A 123 20.08 -19.04 4.18
N ASP A 124 20.15 -18.13 5.15
CA ASP A 124 20.01 -18.41 6.58
C ASP A 124 18.59 -17.94 6.96
N PRO A 125 17.69 -18.85 7.40
CA PRO A 125 16.29 -18.51 7.66
C PRO A 125 16.10 -17.46 8.77
N ASP A 126 17.08 -17.28 9.67
CA ASP A 126 17.02 -16.31 10.75
C ASP A 126 17.51 -14.92 10.34
N LYS A 127 18.35 -14.85 9.30
CA LYS A 127 18.97 -13.61 8.84
C LYS A 127 18.48 -13.13 7.48
N HIS A 128 17.90 -14.01 6.68
CA HIS A 128 17.53 -13.72 5.30
C HIS A 128 16.03 -13.87 5.06
N HIS A 129 15.55 -13.09 4.09
CA HIS A 129 14.22 -13.20 3.53
C HIS A 129 14.35 -13.56 2.05
N ILE A 130 13.58 -14.55 1.60
CA ILE A 130 13.59 -15.00 0.21
C ILE A 130 12.32 -14.46 -0.44
N LYS A 131 12.46 -13.87 -1.63
CA LYS A 131 11.34 -13.43 -2.47
C LYS A 131 11.50 -14.06 -3.86
N ARG A 132 10.40 -14.54 -4.42
CA ARG A 132 10.33 -14.93 -5.82
C ARG A 132 10.12 -13.71 -6.71
N VAL A 133 10.94 -13.57 -7.74
CA VAL A 133 10.89 -12.46 -8.69
C VAL A 133 10.09 -12.86 -9.91
N LYS A 134 9.32 -11.91 -10.44
CA LYS A 134 8.61 -12.07 -11.72
C LYS A 134 9.17 -11.21 -12.85
N TYR A 135 9.77 -10.06 -12.51
CA TYR A 135 10.20 -9.06 -13.49
C TYR A 135 11.66 -8.69 -13.31
N ALA A 136 12.39 -8.58 -14.42
CA ALA A 136 13.81 -8.22 -14.39
C ALA A 136 14.05 -6.78 -13.87
N SER A 137 13.04 -5.91 -13.97
CA SER A 137 13.06 -4.54 -13.44
C SER A 137 13.33 -4.50 -11.94
N GLU A 138 12.81 -5.46 -11.18
CA GLU A 138 13.01 -5.55 -9.74
C GLU A 138 14.49 -5.68 -9.39
N ILE A 139 15.18 -6.64 -10.04
CA ILE A 139 16.61 -6.88 -9.85
C ILE A 139 17.40 -5.64 -10.28
N SER A 140 17.07 -5.04 -11.43
CA SER A 140 17.75 -3.84 -11.91
C SER A 140 17.64 -2.67 -10.92
N ASN A 141 16.49 -2.48 -10.27
CA ASN A 141 16.29 -1.40 -9.31
C ASN A 141 17.12 -1.62 -8.05
N TYR A 142 17.16 -2.85 -7.52
CA TYR A 142 18.03 -3.17 -6.39
C TYR A 142 19.52 -2.96 -6.70
N LEU A 143 19.97 -3.38 -7.88
CA LEU A 143 21.37 -3.15 -8.29
C LEU A 143 21.70 -1.65 -8.36
N LYS A 144 20.80 -0.80 -8.91
CA LYS A 144 20.98 0.66 -8.89
C LYS A 144 21.11 1.21 -7.47
N CYS A 145 20.30 0.72 -6.53
CA CYS A 145 20.36 1.08 -5.11
C CYS A 145 21.64 0.61 -4.41
N GLN A 146 22.43 -0.27 -5.04
CA GLN A 146 23.66 -0.84 -4.49
C GLN A 146 24.93 -0.49 -5.29
N GLY A 147 24.82 0.47 -6.22
CA GLY A 147 25.96 0.92 -7.03
C GLY A 147 26.27 0.06 -8.26
N GLY A 148 25.40 -0.89 -8.61
CA GLY A 148 25.51 -1.75 -9.80
C GLY A 148 25.79 -3.22 -9.48
N ASP A 149 26.20 -3.52 -8.26
CA ASP A 149 26.70 -4.83 -7.83
C ASP A 149 25.79 -5.51 -6.79
N CYS A 150 25.98 -6.82 -6.61
CA CYS A 150 25.31 -7.64 -5.61
C CYS A 150 26.29 -8.63 -4.94
N PRO A 151 26.39 -8.66 -3.60
CA PRO A 151 25.97 -7.59 -2.69
C PRO A 151 26.82 -6.34 -2.95
N GLY A 152 26.18 -5.24 -3.36
CA GLY A 152 26.85 -3.96 -3.54
C GLY A 152 26.71 -3.07 -2.30
N LYS A 153 27.35 -1.89 -2.33
CA LYS A 153 27.27 -0.91 -1.23
C LYS A 153 25.91 -0.22 -1.24
N PRO A 154 25.07 -0.35 -0.19
CA PRO A 154 23.77 0.32 -0.15
C PRO A 154 23.92 1.84 -0.26
N LYS A 155 23.13 2.46 -1.15
CA LYS A 155 23.07 3.93 -1.30
C LYS A 155 22.18 4.61 -0.27
N SER A 156 21.36 3.86 0.45
CA SER A 156 20.52 4.35 1.54
C SER A 156 20.37 3.29 2.62
N PRO A 157 20.39 3.67 3.92
CA PRO A 157 20.05 2.76 5.00
C PRO A 157 18.54 2.45 5.07
N ASN A 158 17.71 3.18 4.30
CA ASN A 158 16.25 3.07 4.31
C ASN A 158 15.70 2.28 3.11
N ILE A 159 16.53 1.49 2.44
CA ILE A 159 16.14 0.60 1.34
C ILE A 159 16.67 -0.80 1.66
N VAL A 160 15.87 -1.84 1.44
CA VAL A 160 16.26 -3.23 1.70
C VAL A 160 17.47 -3.64 0.85
N GLN A 161 18.41 -4.35 1.44
CA GLN A 161 19.62 -4.82 0.77
C GLN A 161 19.40 -6.20 0.13
N LEU A 162 19.64 -6.28 -1.17
CA LEU A 162 19.72 -7.50 -1.96
C LEU A 162 21.11 -8.14 -1.82
N LEU A 163 21.14 -9.38 -1.36
CA LEU A 163 22.36 -10.13 -1.05
C LEU A 163 22.79 -11.08 -2.19
N GLY A 164 21.85 -11.56 -3.00
CA GLY A 164 22.12 -12.46 -4.11
C GLY A 164 20.86 -13.25 -4.51
N ARG A 165 21.07 -14.43 -5.09
CA ARG A 165 20.02 -15.39 -5.43
C ARG A 165 20.28 -16.76 -4.79
N CYS A 166 19.24 -17.55 -4.57
CA CYS A 166 19.38 -18.94 -4.12
C CYS A 166 18.84 -19.97 -5.13
N SER A 167 18.11 -19.51 -6.14
CA SER A 167 17.64 -20.31 -7.28
C SER A 167 17.62 -19.44 -8.55
N ASP A 168 17.00 -19.92 -9.63
CA ASP A 168 16.83 -19.15 -10.86
C ASP A 168 15.64 -18.18 -10.82
N THR A 169 14.80 -18.27 -9.78
CA THR A 169 13.62 -17.40 -9.61
C THR A 169 13.60 -16.67 -8.28
N ASP A 170 14.43 -17.06 -7.32
CA ASP A 170 14.35 -16.56 -5.95
C ASP A 170 15.60 -15.76 -5.55
N ILE A 171 15.35 -14.53 -5.09
CA ILE A 171 16.36 -13.59 -4.61
C ILE A 171 16.36 -13.51 -3.08
N VAL A 172 17.52 -13.18 -2.52
CA VAL A 172 17.80 -13.23 -1.08
C VAL A 172 18.06 -11.81 -0.56
N PHE A 173 17.27 -11.38 0.40
CA PHE A 173 17.41 -10.11 1.09
C PHE A 173 17.89 -10.28 2.52
N LYS A 174 18.46 -9.22 3.08
CA LYS A 174 18.57 -9.09 4.54
C LYS A 174 17.17 -9.09 5.18
N LYS A 175 16.98 -9.90 6.23
CA LYS A 175 15.72 -9.99 6.98
C LYS A 175 15.55 -8.79 7.91
N TYR A 176 14.35 -8.25 7.93
CA TYR A 176 13.91 -7.16 8.79
C TYR A 176 12.62 -7.55 9.51
N VAL A 177 12.24 -6.76 10.52
CA VAL A 177 11.02 -6.96 11.27
C VAL A 177 9.83 -6.48 10.44
N PRO A 178 8.78 -7.30 10.26
CA PRO A 178 7.60 -6.89 9.53
C PRO A 178 6.84 -5.79 10.30
N ARG A 179 6.23 -4.86 9.58
CA ARG A 179 5.51 -3.71 10.15
C ARG A 179 4.56 -4.07 11.28
N GLN A 180 3.84 -5.19 11.18
CA GLN A 180 2.78 -5.58 12.12
C GLN A 180 3.34 -5.77 13.54
N ALA A 181 4.60 -6.20 13.67
CA ALA A 181 5.25 -6.35 14.96
C ALA A 181 5.67 -5.02 15.61
N ILE A 182 5.70 -3.92 14.83
CA ILE A 182 6.12 -2.60 15.32
C ILE A 182 4.92 -1.65 15.45
N ILE A 183 4.11 -1.49 14.41
CA ILE A 183 3.13 -0.41 14.30
C ILE A 183 1.75 -0.76 14.88
N TYR A 184 1.56 -1.98 15.41
CA TYR A 184 0.34 -2.40 16.09
C TYR A 184 0.00 -1.50 17.28
N ARG A 185 1.03 -1.02 18.00
CA ARG A 185 0.89 -0.03 19.08
C ARG A 185 1.01 1.40 18.55
N VAL A 186 0.46 2.34 19.30
CA VAL A 186 0.67 3.78 19.07
C VAL A 186 2.05 4.16 19.59
N HIS A 187 2.79 4.96 18.82
CA HIS A 187 4.11 5.46 19.18
C HIS A 187 4.07 6.97 19.44
N SER A 188 5.15 7.52 19.97
CA SER A 188 5.22 8.96 20.21
C SER A 188 5.25 9.77 18.92
N GLN A 189 4.79 11.03 18.98
CA GLN A 189 4.92 11.99 17.87
C GLN A 189 6.36 12.05 17.32
N ALA A 190 7.37 12.05 18.21
CA ALA A 190 8.78 12.07 17.83
C ALA A 190 9.21 10.82 17.05
N THR A 191 8.61 9.66 17.35
CA THR A 191 8.88 8.40 16.63
C THR A 191 8.30 8.45 15.23
N TYR A 192 7.03 8.87 15.08
CA TYR A 192 6.43 9.06 13.75
C TYR A 192 7.19 10.10 12.93
N LYS A 193 7.57 11.24 13.52
CA LYS A 193 8.41 12.25 12.85
C LYS A 193 9.70 11.65 12.29
N ARG A 194 10.41 10.85 13.09
CA ARG A 194 11.65 10.17 12.67
C ARG A 194 11.42 9.21 11.50
N TRP A 195 10.38 8.39 11.60
CA TRP A 195 10.00 7.45 10.56
C TRP A 195 9.61 8.14 9.24
N ILE A 196 8.85 9.23 9.31
CA ILE A 196 8.48 10.02 8.13
C ILE A 196 9.73 10.60 7.47
N LEU A 197 10.69 11.13 8.24
CA LEU A 197 11.97 11.62 7.70
C LEU A 197 12.78 10.52 7.03
N GLN A 198 12.82 9.32 7.61
CA GLN A 198 13.49 8.15 7.01
C GLN A 198 12.82 7.67 5.72
N LEU A 199 11.48 7.68 5.67
CA LEU A 199 10.73 7.40 4.44
C LEU A 199 11.07 8.41 3.34
N ILE A 200 11.11 9.70 3.67
CA ILE A 200 11.49 10.76 2.74
C ILE A 200 12.92 10.55 2.24
N GLN A 201 13.86 10.15 3.11
CA GLN A 201 15.25 9.87 2.75
C GLN A 201 15.37 8.66 1.81
N GLY A 202 14.67 7.56 2.10
CA GLY A 202 14.62 6.38 1.25
C GLY A 202 14.04 6.70 -0.13
N LEU A 203 12.91 7.40 -0.18
CA LEU A 203 12.26 7.79 -1.42
C LEU A 203 13.10 8.79 -2.22
N ALA A 204 13.81 9.71 -1.56
CA ALA A 204 14.72 10.65 -2.23
C ALA A 204 15.89 9.92 -2.90
N CYS A 205 16.42 8.88 -2.24
CA CYS A 205 17.44 8.01 -2.84
C CYS A 205 16.90 7.32 -4.11
N LEU A 206 15.73 6.69 -4.05
CA LEU A 206 15.08 6.09 -5.22
C LEU A 206 14.91 7.10 -6.37
N HIS A 207 14.33 8.27 -6.07
CA HIS A 207 14.08 9.30 -7.06
C HIS A 207 15.36 9.85 -7.70
N SER A 208 16.44 9.96 -6.92
CA SER A 208 17.76 10.38 -7.43
C SER A 208 18.38 9.36 -8.39
N LEU A 209 18.00 8.09 -8.29
CA LEU A 209 18.43 7.00 -9.17
C LEU A 209 17.49 6.83 -10.38
N GLY A 210 16.50 7.72 -10.53
CA GLY A 210 15.50 7.64 -11.59
C GLY A 210 14.44 6.56 -11.36
N ILE A 211 14.33 6.03 -10.14
CA ILE A 211 13.34 5.02 -9.77
C ILE A 211 12.11 5.74 -9.22
N VAL A 212 10.95 5.49 -9.81
CA VAL A 212 9.63 5.79 -9.24
C VAL A 212 9.15 4.49 -8.60
N HIS A 213 8.78 4.52 -7.32
CA HIS A 213 8.41 3.30 -6.60
C HIS A 213 7.14 2.66 -7.16
N ARG A 214 6.13 3.48 -7.48
CA ARG A 214 4.80 3.10 -8.02
C ARG A 214 3.88 2.34 -7.07
N ASP A 215 4.42 1.61 -6.10
CA ASP A 215 3.65 0.89 -5.06
C ASP A 215 4.07 1.29 -3.64
N LEU A 216 4.22 2.59 -3.37
CA LEU A 216 4.63 3.05 -2.04
C LEU A 216 3.47 2.96 -1.06
N ARG A 217 3.51 1.97 -0.16
CA ARG A 217 2.45 1.72 0.82
C ARG A 217 3.01 1.12 2.10
N VAL A 218 2.22 1.16 3.18
CA VAL A 218 2.67 0.71 4.50
C VAL A 218 3.10 -0.77 4.50
N GLU A 219 2.50 -1.58 3.62
CA GLU A 219 2.82 -3.00 3.41
C GLU A 219 4.24 -3.23 2.90
N ASN A 220 4.80 -2.26 2.17
CA ASN A 220 6.14 -2.31 1.61
C ASN A 220 7.16 -1.63 2.55
N LEU A 221 6.84 -1.55 3.85
CA LEU A 221 7.71 -1.06 4.90
C LEU A 221 8.10 -2.18 5.86
N LEU A 222 9.40 -2.27 6.13
CA LEU A 222 10.00 -3.13 7.14
C LEU A 222 10.75 -2.27 8.17
N PHE A 223 11.16 -2.89 9.27
CA PHE A 223 11.82 -2.21 10.39
C PHE A 223 13.07 -2.93 10.85
N THR A 224 14.03 -2.19 11.39
CA THR A 224 15.11 -2.78 12.20
C THR A 224 14.56 -3.44 13.47
N LYS A 225 15.34 -4.36 14.07
CA LYS A 225 14.93 -5.11 15.27
C LYS A 225 14.53 -4.21 16.45
N ASP A 226 15.15 -3.05 16.56
CA ASP A 226 14.83 -2.03 17.57
C ASP A 226 13.63 -1.13 17.20
N GLY A 227 13.06 -1.28 16.01
CA GLY A 227 11.95 -0.48 15.49
C GLY A 227 12.34 0.96 15.10
N ASN A 228 13.60 1.35 15.20
CA ASN A 228 14.01 2.75 15.03
C ASN A 228 14.20 3.18 13.57
N THR A 229 14.40 2.23 12.66
CA THR A 229 14.69 2.51 11.25
C THR A 229 13.68 1.84 10.34
N ILE A 230 13.02 2.63 9.49
CA ILE A 230 12.20 2.14 8.38
C ILE A 230 13.08 1.75 7.19
N ILE A 231 12.70 0.66 6.56
CA ILE A 231 13.29 0.09 5.36
C ILE A 231 12.19 -0.05 4.30
N ILE A 232 12.35 0.62 3.17
CA ILE A 232 11.49 0.47 2.00
C ILE A 232 11.89 -0.82 1.28
N CYS A 233 10.90 -1.65 0.92
CA CYS A 233 11.08 -2.85 0.12
C CYS A 233 10.16 -2.84 -1.10
N ASP A 234 10.17 -3.94 -1.86
CA ASP A 234 9.37 -4.15 -3.05
C ASP A 234 9.62 -3.12 -4.18
N LEU A 235 10.82 -3.21 -4.79
CA LEU A 235 11.25 -2.31 -5.87
C LEU A 235 10.94 -2.87 -7.26
N GLU A 236 9.87 -3.66 -7.40
CA GLU A 236 9.47 -4.24 -8.67
C GLU A 236 9.21 -3.15 -9.72
N SER A 237 8.43 -2.13 -9.33
CA SER A 237 8.07 -0.95 -10.12
C SER A 237 7.56 -1.28 -11.53
N HIS A 238 7.04 -2.50 -11.75
CA HIS A 238 6.41 -2.91 -12.99
C HIS A 238 4.95 -2.46 -12.97
N TRP A 239 4.23 -2.90 -11.93
CA TRP A 239 2.89 -2.42 -11.56
C TRP A 239 2.94 -1.46 -10.37
N GLY A 240 1.79 -0.88 -10.01
CA GLY A 240 1.71 0.12 -8.97
C GLY A 240 0.30 0.41 -8.47
N ILE A 241 0.22 1.07 -7.32
CA ILE A 241 -1.00 1.49 -6.67
C ILE A 241 -1.54 2.78 -7.30
N ARG A 242 -2.71 2.70 -7.93
CA ARG A 242 -3.26 3.81 -8.75
C ARG A 242 -4.09 4.79 -7.90
N ARG A 243 -3.49 5.27 -6.80
CA ARG A 243 -4.15 6.18 -5.83
C ARG A 243 -4.07 7.65 -6.25
N ALA A 244 -2.94 8.07 -6.80
CA ALA A 244 -2.77 9.44 -7.26
C ALA A 244 -3.76 9.77 -8.40
N PRO A 245 -4.53 10.88 -8.33
CA PRO A 245 -5.65 11.15 -9.25
C PRO A 245 -5.27 11.24 -10.73
N GLU A 246 -4.03 11.59 -11.04
CA GLU A 246 -3.52 11.74 -12.40
C GLU A 246 -3.13 10.42 -13.08
N ILE A 247 -3.05 9.32 -12.32
CA ILE A 247 -2.60 8.04 -12.83
C ILE A 247 -3.75 7.35 -13.56
N ASP A 248 -3.49 6.87 -14.78
CA ASP A 248 -4.50 6.13 -15.54
C ASP A 248 -4.93 4.90 -14.73
N ARG A 249 -6.22 4.56 -14.76
CA ARG A 249 -6.76 3.38 -14.09
C ARG A 249 -6.71 2.10 -14.94
N GLY A 250 -6.39 2.20 -16.23
CA GLY A 250 -6.26 1.07 -17.14
C GLY A 250 -5.06 0.18 -16.80
N ILE A 251 -5.16 -1.11 -17.07
CA ILE A 251 -4.10 -2.10 -16.80
C ILE A 251 -3.07 -2.07 -17.94
N HIS A 252 -2.19 -1.06 -17.90
CA HIS A 252 -1.05 -0.94 -18.79
C HIS A 252 0.13 -0.29 -18.05
N LEU A 253 1.34 -0.49 -18.57
CA LEU A 253 2.59 -0.07 -17.93
C LEU A 253 2.79 1.45 -17.93
N ASP A 254 2.37 2.12 -19.00
CA ASP A 254 2.53 3.57 -19.17
C ASP A 254 1.33 4.37 -18.61
N ALA A 255 1.05 4.18 -17.33
CA ALA A 255 -0.09 4.81 -16.67
C ALA A 255 0.15 6.28 -16.24
N GLY A 256 1.29 6.87 -16.61
CA GLY A 256 1.68 8.21 -16.17
C GLY A 256 2.34 8.28 -14.80
N TRP A 257 3.01 7.21 -14.35
CA TRP A 257 3.74 7.20 -13.06
C TRP A 257 4.84 8.25 -13.01
N THR A 258 4.87 9.04 -11.93
CA THR A 258 5.89 10.08 -11.74
C THR A 258 6.42 10.10 -10.31
N LYS A 259 7.53 10.82 -10.11
CA LYS A 259 7.98 11.17 -8.76
C LYS A 259 6.89 11.86 -7.94
N LYS A 260 5.97 12.59 -8.59
CA LYS A 260 4.86 13.27 -7.91
C LYS A 260 3.73 12.32 -7.52
N SER A 261 3.49 11.24 -8.25
CA SER A 261 2.55 10.20 -7.82
C SER A 261 3.06 9.49 -6.56
N ASP A 262 4.36 9.18 -6.49
CA ASP A 262 4.97 8.66 -5.26
C ASP A 262 4.81 9.62 -4.07
N ILE A 263 4.82 10.96 -4.28
CA ILE A 263 4.55 11.91 -3.18
C ILE A 263 3.10 11.78 -2.68
N TYR A 264 2.13 11.56 -3.57
CA TYR A 264 0.75 11.30 -3.17
C TYR A 264 0.65 10.02 -2.33
N ASP A 265 1.28 8.95 -2.81
CA ASP A 265 1.30 7.65 -2.13
C ASP A 265 2.04 7.70 -0.79
N LEU A 266 3.08 8.53 -0.68
CA LEU A 266 3.74 8.82 0.59
C LEU A 266 2.76 9.39 1.62
N GLY A 267 1.86 10.31 1.23
CA GLY A 267 0.81 10.83 2.11
C GLY A 267 -0.11 9.72 2.63
N SER A 268 -0.60 8.85 1.74
CA SER A 268 -1.39 7.68 2.13
C SER A 268 -0.61 6.68 2.99
N CYS A 269 0.68 6.52 2.74
CA CYS A 269 1.56 5.66 3.51
C CYS A 269 1.77 6.19 4.93
N ILE A 270 1.93 7.50 5.10
CA ILE A 270 2.04 8.17 6.41
C ILE A 270 0.74 7.99 7.20
N GLN A 271 -0.41 8.19 6.56
CA GLN A 271 -1.73 7.97 7.16
C GLN A 271 -1.87 6.53 7.67
N ALA A 272 -1.57 5.54 6.82
CA ALA A 272 -1.62 4.13 7.19
C ALA A 272 -0.60 3.74 8.28
N LEU A 273 0.58 4.39 8.29
CA LEU A 273 1.58 4.23 9.35
C LEU A 273 1.06 4.70 10.71
N ILE A 274 0.36 5.85 10.75
CA ILE A 274 -0.25 6.41 11.97
C ILE A 274 -1.41 5.52 12.45
N TYR A 275 -2.23 5.00 11.54
CA TYR A 275 -3.31 4.07 11.87
C TYR A 275 -2.83 2.65 12.24
N GLY A 276 -1.61 2.29 11.86
CA GLY A 276 -1.05 0.95 12.06
C GLY A 276 -1.55 -0.08 11.03
N ASN A 277 -2.41 0.33 10.10
CA ASN A 277 -2.89 -0.48 8.99
C ASN A 277 -3.45 0.39 7.86
N ALA A 278 -3.72 -0.24 6.71
CA ALA A 278 -4.45 0.35 5.61
C ALA A 278 -5.98 0.25 5.83
N PRO A 279 -6.79 1.08 5.14
CA PRO A 279 -8.24 1.04 5.26
C PRO A 279 -8.73 -0.22 4.55
N LEU A 280 -9.92 -0.72 4.90
CA LEU A 280 -10.53 -1.78 4.10
C LEU A 280 -10.97 -1.29 2.72
N LEU A 281 -11.46 -0.05 2.65
CA LEU A 281 -11.98 0.58 1.44
C LEU A 281 -11.45 2.01 1.32
N PRO A 282 -11.18 2.52 0.10
CA PRO A 282 -10.68 3.88 -0.08
C PRO A 282 -11.63 4.99 0.39
N THR A 283 -12.93 4.68 0.45
CA THR A 283 -14.03 5.57 0.86
C THR A 283 -14.16 5.77 2.36
N VAL A 284 -13.50 4.94 3.18
CA VAL A 284 -13.46 5.15 4.63
C VAL A 284 -12.83 6.52 4.90
N GLU A 285 -13.27 7.22 5.94
CA GLU A 285 -12.63 8.45 6.44
C GLU A 285 -11.69 8.13 7.61
N TRP A 286 -10.44 8.57 7.51
CA TRP A 286 -9.38 8.20 8.45
C TRP A 286 -8.43 9.41 8.63
N PRO A 287 -8.94 10.51 9.21
CA PRO A 287 -8.20 11.77 9.30
C PRO A 287 -6.89 11.60 10.08
N VAL A 288 -5.89 12.37 9.71
CA VAL A 288 -4.60 12.40 10.40
C VAL A 288 -4.64 13.53 11.43
N PRO A 289 -4.31 13.29 12.71
CA PRO A 289 -4.28 14.37 13.69
C PRO A 289 -3.07 15.29 13.46
N GLU A 290 -3.22 16.55 13.85
CA GLU A 290 -2.09 17.48 13.93
C GLU A 290 -1.00 16.90 14.84
N PRO A 291 0.30 17.08 14.50
CA PRO A 291 0.83 17.99 13.48
C PRO A 291 1.03 17.39 12.08
N PHE A 292 0.69 16.12 11.86
CA PHE A 292 0.97 15.44 10.59
C PHE A 292 -0.12 15.63 9.54
N ALA A 293 -1.27 16.21 9.89
CA ALA A 293 -2.38 16.50 8.98
C ALA A 293 -1.89 17.35 7.79
N THR A 294 -1.25 18.49 8.09
CA THR A 294 -0.69 19.40 7.08
C THR A 294 0.32 18.72 6.13
N ILE A 295 1.11 17.77 6.64
CA ILE A 295 2.06 17.00 5.82
C ILE A 295 1.34 16.11 4.82
N VAL A 296 0.33 15.38 5.30
CA VAL A 296 -0.45 14.44 4.47
C VAL A 296 -1.29 15.18 3.43
N GLU A 297 -1.94 16.28 3.82
CA GLU A 297 -2.69 17.14 2.90
C GLU A 297 -1.82 17.72 1.79
N ALA A 298 -0.62 18.20 2.13
CA ALA A 298 0.32 18.71 1.13
C ALA A 298 0.77 17.61 0.15
N CYS A 299 0.98 16.38 0.63
CA CYS A 299 1.30 15.23 -0.20
C CYS A 299 0.15 14.85 -1.14
N GLN A 300 -1.09 14.87 -0.64
CA GLN A 300 -2.28 14.38 -1.34
C GLN A 300 -3.01 15.47 -2.15
N ASN A 301 -2.34 16.59 -2.46
CA ASN A 301 -2.92 17.60 -3.33
C ASN A 301 -3.30 17.01 -4.70
N VAL A 302 -4.53 17.27 -5.15
CA VAL A 302 -5.06 16.76 -6.42
C VAL A 302 -4.26 17.20 -7.64
N ARG A 303 -3.56 18.35 -7.57
CA ARG A 303 -2.68 18.86 -8.61
C ARG A 303 -1.24 18.43 -8.35
N PRO A 304 -0.64 17.56 -9.17
CA PRO A 304 0.70 17.00 -8.91
C PRO A 304 1.79 18.06 -8.75
N TRP A 305 1.72 19.18 -9.48
CA TRP A 305 2.68 20.27 -9.40
C TRP A 305 2.60 21.08 -8.10
N GLN A 306 1.49 21.02 -7.36
CA GLN A 306 1.34 21.69 -6.07
C GLN A 306 1.87 20.86 -4.89
N ARG A 307 2.05 19.54 -5.07
CA ARG A 307 2.68 18.67 -4.06
C ARG A 307 4.12 19.14 -3.82
N PRO A 308 4.64 19.12 -2.57
CA PRO A 308 6.02 19.50 -2.31
C PRO A 308 7.02 18.57 -3.01
N ASN A 309 8.26 19.00 -3.14
CA ASN A 309 9.37 18.07 -3.40
C ASN A 309 9.85 17.48 -2.07
N LEU A 310 10.67 16.43 -2.12
CA LEU A 310 11.11 15.71 -0.91
C LEU A 310 11.95 16.57 0.03
N THR A 311 12.72 17.54 -0.49
CA THR A 311 13.47 18.50 0.34
C THR A 311 12.53 19.37 1.15
N LYS A 312 11.57 20.04 0.49
CA LYS A 312 10.57 20.88 1.15
C LYS A 312 9.73 20.08 2.14
N LEU A 313 9.35 18.86 1.77
CA LEU A 313 8.58 17.97 2.64
C LEU A 313 9.37 17.59 3.90
N ALA A 314 10.67 17.29 3.76
CA ALA A 314 11.53 17.03 4.91
C ALA A 314 11.60 18.25 5.86
N ASP A 315 11.66 19.46 5.32
CA ASP A 315 11.70 20.68 6.13
C ASP A 315 10.38 20.93 6.87
N MET A 316 9.23 20.68 6.21
CA MET A 316 7.92 20.71 6.86
C MET A 316 7.83 19.72 8.02
N VAL A 317 8.37 18.51 7.86
CA VAL A 317 8.37 17.50 8.93
C VAL A 317 9.35 17.86 10.05
N LYS A 318 10.50 18.50 9.74
CA LYS A 318 11.46 18.96 10.74
C LYS A 318 10.89 20.08 11.62
N SER A 319 10.01 20.94 11.09
CA SER A 319 9.41 22.06 11.84
C SER A 319 8.31 21.66 12.82
N ILE A 320 7.87 20.39 12.79
CA ILE A 320 6.95 19.79 13.77
C ILE A 320 7.63 19.62 15.13
#